data_AF-A0A0D8Y0M8-F1
#
_entry.id   AF-A0A0D8Y0M8-F1
#
_cell.length_a   1.000
_cell.length_b   1.000
_cell.length_c   1.000
_cell.angle_alpha   90.00
_cell.angle_beta   90.00
_cell.angle_gamma   90.00
#
_symmetry.space_group_name_H-M   'P 1'
#
loop_
_entity.id
_entity.type
_entity.pdbx_description
1 polymer ?
#
loop_
_entity_poly.entity_id
_entity_poly.type
_entity_poly.pdbx_seq_one_letter_code
_entity_poly.pdbx_strand_id
1 'polypeptide(L)'
;MKLSNAQRDGEEENEISEEILLSFREIPSGDHSLTPQELCLFDDMATTLVVDSVLNFQTHKMHPRRRYVKKDEQRLTVSIMHQFRKSNNFSQALLQFFSLRSVKDFIHRLSLQKQAALRDHVVRFLNVFSSKAGFTIDICSRYAAEQNMGAKLVATRYWQRGDKIERLCGVISELNNEEEEQILRPGLNDFSVMYSMRKKCAQLWLGPGAYINHDCRPSCRFVPNGHTAYIQVSRELKPGDEITCFYGEDFFGEGNEKCECFTCERRGKGMFSSPEENSDNASGSSVDLEDTSTTQIKYGLRETDSRLYRSSVTM
;
A
#
# COMPACT_ATOMS: atom_id res chain seq x y z
N MET A 1 60.18 4.64 16.73
CA MET A 1 59.15 5.67 16.49
C MET A 1 58.88 5.78 15.00
N LYS A 2 57.74 5.27 14.54
CA LYS A 2 56.98 5.79 13.40
C LYS A 2 55.59 5.18 13.51
N LEU A 3 54.64 6.02 13.92
CA LEU A 3 53.21 5.77 13.89
C LEU A 3 52.77 5.71 12.43
N SER A 4 51.97 4.71 12.08
CA SER A 4 51.08 4.78 10.94
C SER A 4 49.66 4.60 11.47
N ASN A 5 49.01 5.72 11.77
CA ASN A 5 47.56 5.79 11.90
C ASN A 5 46.98 5.47 10.52
N ALA A 6 46.34 4.31 10.41
CA ALA A 6 45.43 4.04 9.31
C ALA A 6 44.17 4.88 9.54
N GLN A 7 43.93 5.81 8.61
CA GLN A 7 42.73 6.64 8.52
C GLN A 7 41.47 5.76 8.51
N ARG A 8 40.58 6.02 9.48
CA ARG A 8 39.17 5.63 9.48
C ARG A 8 38.36 6.93 9.44
N ASP A 9 38.47 7.68 8.35
CA ASP A 9 37.82 9.00 8.20
C ASP A 9 36.86 9.06 6.99
N GLY A 10 36.26 7.94 6.58
CA GLY A 10 35.40 7.88 5.38
C GLY A 10 33.98 7.34 5.57
N GLU A 11 33.60 6.93 6.79
CA GLU A 11 32.31 6.25 7.03
C GLU A 11 31.23 7.17 7.64
N GLU A 12 31.58 8.35 8.17
CA GLU A 12 30.63 9.24 8.88
C GLU A 12 29.88 10.25 7.98
N GLU A 13 30.34 10.54 6.75
CA GLU A 13 29.79 11.66 5.97
C GLU A 13 28.39 11.43 5.36
N ASN A 14 27.88 10.19 5.38
CA ASN A 14 26.61 9.84 4.73
C ASN A 14 25.53 9.29 5.69
N GLU A 15 25.63 9.51 7.01
CA GLU A 15 24.53 9.15 7.93
C GLU A 15 23.66 10.38 8.24
N ILE A 16 22.33 10.22 8.19
CA ILE A 16 21.40 11.28 8.59
C ILE A 16 21.64 11.68 10.05
N SER A 17 21.96 12.96 10.29
CA SER A 17 22.17 13.46 11.65
C SER A 17 20.86 13.40 12.45
N GLU A 18 20.96 13.30 13.78
CA GLU A 18 19.78 13.34 14.65
C GLU A 18 18.96 14.61 14.44
N GLU A 19 19.61 15.76 14.20
CA GLU A 19 18.93 17.03 13.91
C GLU A 19 18.05 16.93 12.65
N ILE A 20 18.59 16.37 11.56
CA ILE A 20 17.81 16.17 10.33
C ILE A 20 16.72 15.13 10.58
N LEU A 21 17.02 14.04 11.28
CA LEU A 21 16.03 13.01 11.60
C LEU A 21 14.85 13.54 12.43
N LEU A 22 15.10 14.50 13.34
CA LEU A 22 14.10 15.07 14.22
C LEU A 22 13.37 16.30 13.64
N SER A 23 13.84 16.85 12.52
CA SER A 23 13.18 17.95 11.79
C SER A 23 11.97 17.50 10.91
N PHE A 24 11.32 16.39 11.23
CA PHE A 24 10.20 15.86 10.46
C PHE A 24 8.90 16.64 10.69
N ARG A 25 7.97 16.53 9.74
CA ARG A 25 6.58 16.98 9.92
C ARG A 25 5.73 15.77 10.32
N GLU A 26 4.93 15.90 11.38
CA GLU A 26 4.01 14.82 11.79
C GLU A 26 3.04 14.41 10.67
N ILE A 27 2.67 15.34 9.78
CA ILE A 27 1.91 15.07 8.56
C ILE A 27 2.81 15.44 7.39
N PRO A 28 3.62 14.51 6.85
CA PRO A 28 4.53 14.84 5.78
C PRO A 28 3.74 15.06 4.48
N SER A 29 4.27 15.89 3.55
CA SER A 29 3.60 16.19 2.27
C SER A 29 3.32 14.93 1.47
N GLY A 30 2.22 14.85 0.73
CA GLY A 30 2.03 13.74 -0.22
C GLY A 30 2.97 13.80 -1.42
N ASP A 31 3.50 14.98 -1.74
CA ASP A 31 4.46 15.19 -2.84
C ASP A 31 5.83 14.62 -2.49
N HIS A 32 6.50 14.03 -3.48
CA HIS A 32 7.85 13.49 -3.36
C HIS A 32 8.64 13.57 -4.68
N SER A 33 9.95 13.37 -4.58
CA SER A 33 10.88 13.23 -5.72
C SER A 33 11.49 11.82 -5.82
N LEU A 34 10.88 10.83 -5.15
CA LEU A 34 11.26 9.43 -5.27
C LEU A 34 10.93 8.89 -6.66
N THR A 35 11.83 8.08 -7.22
CA THR A 35 11.51 7.24 -8.38
C THR A 35 10.55 6.11 -7.97
N PRO A 36 9.86 5.47 -8.93
CA PRO A 36 9.00 4.33 -8.60
C PRO A 36 9.72 3.22 -7.82
N GLN A 37 10.96 2.88 -8.20
CA GLN A 37 11.74 1.84 -7.52
C GLN A 37 12.13 2.26 -6.10
N GLU A 38 12.51 3.52 -5.89
CA GLU A 38 12.80 4.04 -4.55
C GLU A 38 11.56 3.99 -3.67
N LEU A 39 10.40 4.40 -4.19
CA LEU A 39 9.13 4.32 -3.47
C LEU A 39 8.80 2.88 -3.06
N CYS A 40 8.96 1.91 -3.97
CA CYS A 40 8.77 0.49 -3.67
C CYS A 40 9.67 0.03 -2.50
N LEU A 41 10.95 0.37 -2.54
CA LEU A 41 11.91 -0.05 -1.50
C LEU A 41 11.65 0.64 -0.15
N PHE A 42 11.25 1.90 -0.17
CA PHE A 42 10.99 2.68 1.03
C PHE A 42 9.69 2.24 1.69
N ASP A 43 8.67 1.92 0.89
CA ASP A 43 7.42 1.35 1.37
C ASP A 43 7.62 -0.02 2.02
N ASP A 44 8.35 -0.92 1.35
CA ASP A 44 8.65 -2.24 1.92
C ASP A 44 9.43 -2.15 3.24
N MET A 45 10.44 -1.25 3.31
CA MET A 45 11.18 -1.01 4.55
C MET A 45 10.27 -0.45 5.66
N ALA A 46 9.49 0.58 5.36
CA ALA A 46 8.63 1.24 6.34
C ALA A 46 7.51 0.31 6.85
N THR A 47 6.88 -0.47 5.96
CA THR A 47 5.87 -1.48 6.35
C THR A 47 6.49 -2.59 7.21
N THR A 48 7.71 -3.04 6.88
CA THR A 48 8.44 -4.02 7.71
C THR A 48 8.70 -3.49 9.13
N LEU A 49 9.17 -2.26 9.25
CA LEU A 49 9.48 -1.64 10.55
C LEU A 49 8.23 -1.37 11.39
N VAL A 50 7.14 -0.94 10.74
CA VAL A 50 5.98 -0.37 11.44
C VAL A 50 4.78 -1.30 11.43
N VAL A 51 4.28 -1.67 10.25
CA VAL A 51 3.01 -2.41 10.10
C VAL A 51 3.19 -3.89 10.46
N ASP A 52 4.17 -4.56 9.85
CA ASP A 52 4.45 -5.97 10.06
C ASP A 52 4.79 -6.24 11.55
N SER A 53 5.46 -5.28 12.19
CA SER A 53 5.82 -5.34 13.61
C SER A 53 4.62 -5.23 14.56
N VAL A 54 3.48 -4.70 14.09
CA VAL A 54 2.23 -4.65 14.87
C VAL A 54 1.30 -5.80 14.52
N LEU A 55 1.15 -6.13 13.23
CA LEU A 55 0.27 -7.20 12.77
C LEU A 55 0.87 -8.60 12.92
N ASN A 56 2.18 -8.70 13.12
CA ASN A 56 2.93 -9.95 13.32
C ASN A 56 2.86 -10.92 12.12
N PHE A 57 2.68 -10.38 10.92
CA PHE A 57 2.88 -11.07 9.64
C PHE A 57 3.41 -10.09 8.60
N GLN A 58 3.94 -10.59 7.48
CA GLN A 58 4.39 -9.75 6.37
C GLN A 58 3.16 -9.29 5.57
N THR A 59 2.82 -8.01 5.62
CA THR A 59 1.81 -7.43 4.72
C THR A 59 2.34 -7.34 3.28
N HIS A 60 1.54 -6.84 2.34
CA HIS A 60 1.96 -6.67 0.94
C HIS A 60 3.36 -6.02 0.84
N LYS A 61 4.13 -6.47 -0.16
CA LYS A 61 5.46 -5.96 -0.46
C LYS A 61 5.64 -5.90 -1.97
N MET A 62 6.34 -4.88 -2.45
CA MET A 62 6.79 -4.81 -3.83
C MET A 62 7.90 -5.85 -4.10
N HIS A 63 8.69 -6.20 -3.08
CA HIS A 63 9.72 -7.23 -3.13
C HIS A 63 9.56 -8.27 -1.99
N PRO A 64 8.56 -9.17 -2.06
CA PRO A 64 8.19 -10.06 -0.94
C PRO A 64 9.31 -11.02 -0.49
N ARG A 65 10.24 -11.35 -1.40
CA ARG A 65 11.39 -12.23 -1.08
C ARG A 65 12.54 -11.50 -0.40
N ARG A 66 12.58 -10.16 -0.42
CA ARG A 66 13.65 -9.37 0.18
C ARG A 66 13.45 -9.28 1.69
N ARG A 67 14.53 -9.47 2.44
CA ARG A 67 14.54 -9.28 3.90
C ARG A 67 15.07 -7.89 4.22
N TYR A 68 14.22 -7.04 4.78
CA TYR A 68 14.55 -5.65 5.12
C TYR A 68 15.13 -5.51 6.52
N VAL A 69 14.71 -6.36 7.47
CA VAL A 69 15.19 -6.36 8.86
C VAL A 69 15.81 -7.71 9.20
N LYS A 70 16.98 -7.70 9.83
CA LYS A 70 17.67 -8.90 10.33
C LYS A 70 16.83 -9.61 11.40
N LYS A 71 16.89 -10.95 11.44
CA LYS A 71 16.03 -11.77 12.33
C LYS A 71 16.13 -11.40 13.81
N ASP A 72 17.32 -11.04 14.26
CA ASP A 72 17.59 -10.63 15.64
C ASP A 72 17.06 -9.22 15.96
N GLU A 73 16.86 -8.36 14.95
CA GLU A 73 16.29 -7.02 15.10
C GLU A 73 14.76 -6.99 15.05
N GLN A 74 14.11 -8.07 14.59
CA GLN A 74 12.63 -8.17 14.54
C GLN A 74 11.97 -7.97 15.91
N ARG A 75 12.58 -8.47 16.99
CA ARG A 75 12.05 -8.25 18.36
C ARG A 75 12.19 -6.79 18.78
N LEU A 76 13.21 -6.09 18.28
CA LEU A 76 13.40 -4.67 18.57
C LEU A 76 12.32 -3.84 17.86
N THR A 77 12.01 -4.12 16.60
CA THR A 77 10.95 -3.38 15.88
C THR A 77 9.58 -3.54 16.54
N VAL A 78 9.24 -4.76 17.00
CA VAL A 78 8.04 -5.02 17.81
C VAL A 78 8.06 -4.22 19.12
N SER A 79 9.19 -4.19 19.82
CA SER A 79 9.34 -3.42 21.08
C SER A 79 9.18 -1.91 20.86
N ILE A 80 9.81 -1.36 19.81
CA ILE A 80 9.71 0.05 19.40
C ILE A 80 8.24 0.39 19.13
N MET A 81 7.53 -0.42 18.33
CA MET A 81 6.13 -0.16 18.02
C MET A 81 5.21 -0.32 19.22
N HIS A 82 5.48 -1.28 20.12
CA HIS A 82 4.74 -1.40 21.38
C HIS A 82 4.93 -0.16 22.26
N GLN A 83 6.14 0.40 22.34
CA GLN A 83 6.40 1.64 23.05
C GLN A 83 5.71 2.84 22.37
N PHE A 84 5.85 2.98 21.05
CA PHE A 84 5.23 4.06 20.28
C PHE A 84 3.70 4.07 20.40
N ARG A 85 3.03 2.91 20.36
CA ARG A 85 1.57 2.82 20.53
C ARG A 85 1.10 3.33 21.89
N LYS A 86 1.96 3.29 22.93
CA LYS A 86 1.67 3.83 24.26
C LYS A 86 2.04 5.31 24.39
N SER A 87 3.21 5.70 23.86
CA SER A 87 3.76 7.05 24.06
C SER A 87 3.35 8.05 22.98
N ASN A 88 3.01 7.57 21.77
CA ASN A 88 2.86 8.35 20.55
C ASN A 88 4.08 9.26 20.25
N ASN A 89 5.25 8.92 20.78
CA ASN A 89 6.48 9.70 20.63
C ASN A 89 7.19 9.35 19.31
N PHE A 90 6.90 10.13 18.27
CA PHE A 90 7.49 9.97 16.93
C PHE A 90 9.02 10.08 16.94
N SER A 91 9.56 11.09 17.63
CA SER A 91 11.00 11.34 17.72
C SER A 91 11.75 10.14 18.26
N GLN A 92 11.26 9.55 19.35
CA GLN A 92 11.86 8.37 19.96
C GLN A 92 11.80 7.15 19.03
N ALA A 93 10.65 6.92 18.38
CA ALA A 93 10.49 5.81 17.45
C ALA A 93 11.44 5.94 16.25
N LEU A 94 11.58 7.14 15.68
CA LEU A 94 12.50 7.42 14.58
C LEU A 94 13.96 7.19 14.98
N LEU A 95 14.40 7.75 16.12
CA LEU A 95 15.76 7.53 16.63
C LEU A 95 16.05 6.04 16.81
N GLN A 96 15.12 5.28 17.41
CA GLN A 96 15.29 3.85 17.61
C GLN A 96 15.32 3.07 16.29
N PHE A 97 14.42 3.36 15.35
CA PHE A 97 14.42 2.67 14.04
C PHE A 97 15.68 2.96 13.23
N PHE A 98 16.12 4.22 13.16
CA PHE A 98 17.32 4.60 12.41
C PHE A 98 18.62 4.17 13.09
N SER A 99 18.58 3.77 14.37
CA SER A 99 19.70 3.12 15.04
C SER A 99 19.89 1.64 14.69
N LEU A 100 18.89 0.98 14.09
CA LEU A 100 18.96 -0.43 13.72
C LEU A 100 20.00 -0.65 12.62
N ARG A 101 20.80 -1.73 12.71
CA ARG A 101 21.83 -2.02 11.70
C ARG A 101 21.20 -2.21 10.34
N SER A 102 20.04 -2.86 10.27
CA SER A 102 19.34 -3.07 8.99
C SER A 102 18.94 -1.75 8.32
N VAL A 103 18.57 -0.72 9.10
CA VAL A 103 18.21 0.59 8.56
C VAL A 103 19.46 1.37 8.16
N LYS A 104 20.51 1.38 9.00
CA LYS A 104 21.82 1.97 8.66
C LYS A 104 22.39 1.36 7.37
N ASP A 105 22.41 0.03 7.26
CA ASP A 105 22.83 -0.71 6.06
C ASP A 105 21.96 -0.37 4.84
N PHE A 106 20.67 -0.06 5.02
CA PHE A 106 19.80 0.32 3.93
C PHE A 106 20.08 1.74 3.42
N ILE A 107 20.37 2.68 4.33
CA ILE A 107 20.52 4.10 4.01
C ILE A 107 21.95 4.54 3.68
N HIS A 108 22.99 3.77 4.01
CA HIS A 108 24.40 4.21 3.87
C HIS A 108 24.83 4.66 2.46
N ARG A 109 24.15 4.19 1.40
CA ARG A 109 24.41 4.59 -0.01
C ARG A 109 23.45 5.67 -0.53
N LEU A 110 22.49 6.09 0.27
CA LEU A 110 21.48 7.07 -0.11
C LEU A 110 21.96 8.48 0.25
N SER A 111 21.65 9.45 -0.60
CA SER A 111 21.87 10.87 -0.24
C SER A 111 21.02 11.27 0.96
N LEU A 112 21.44 12.28 1.72
CA LEU A 112 20.70 12.79 2.88
C LEU A 112 19.24 13.13 2.57
N GLN A 113 18.96 13.65 1.37
CA GLN A 113 17.59 13.92 0.91
C GLN A 113 16.74 12.64 0.82
N LYS A 114 17.32 11.55 0.31
CA LYS A 114 16.63 10.26 0.21
C LYS A 114 16.46 9.59 1.58
N GLN A 115 17.42 9.77 2.49
CA GLN A 115 17.26 9.33 3.88
C GLN A 115 16.12 10.07 4.59
N ALA A 116 16.03 11.39 4.40
CA ALA A 116 14.92 12.19 4.90
C ALA A 116 13.57 11.77 4.28
N ALA A 117 13.56 11.39 3.00
CA ALA A 117 12.35 10.87 2.35
C ALA A 117 11.93 9.50 2.91
N LEU A 118 12.87 8.59 3.22
CA LEU A 118 12.57 7.35 3.94
C LEU A 118 11.99 7.65 5.33
N ARG A 119 12.60 8.56 6.08
CA ARG A 119 12.08 9.01 7.40
C ARG A 119 10.63 9.48 7.27
N ASP A 120 10.34 10.35 6.30
CA ASP A 120 8.98 10.86 6.09
C ASP A 120 8.01 9.72 5.77
N HIS A 121 8.44 8.74 4.97
CA HIS A 121 7.63 7.55 4.69
C HIS A 121 7.38 6.70 5.93
N VAL A 122 8.37 6.52 6.81
CA VAL A 122 8.19 5.89 8.13
C VAL A 122 7.20 6.67 9.01
N VAL A 123 7.25 8.01 9.01
CA VAL A 123 6.29 8.87 9.73
C VAL A 123 4.86 8.64 9.23
N ARG A 124 4.64 8.45 7.92
CA ARG A 124 3.30 8.11 7.38
C ARG A 124 2.75 6.83 8.00
N PHE A 125 3.59 5.80 8.13
CA PHE A 125 3.16 4.55 8.74
C PHE A 125 3.00 4.64 10.25
N LEU A 126 3.85 5.41 10.94
CA LEU A 126 3.66 5.70 12.38
C LEU A 126 2.31 6.38 12.62
N ASN A 127 1.87 7.26 11.72
CA ASN A 127 0.55 7.89 11.81
C ASN A 127 -0.62 6.90 11.84
N VAL A 128 -0.51 5.72 11.23
CA VAL A 128 -1.55 4.67 11.29
C VAL A 128 -1.84 4.23 12.74
N PHE A 129 -0.87 4.40 13.64
CA PHE A 129 -0.96 4.05 15.04
C PHE A 129 -1.00 5.28 15.97
N SER A 130 -1.16 6.47 15.39
CA SER A 130 -1.28 7.70 16.19
C SER A 130 -2.67 7.83 16.79
N SER A 131 -2.72 8.25 18.06
CA SER A 131 -3.97 8.62 18.75
C SER A 131 -4.73 9.75 18.05
N LYS A 132 -4.03 10.58 17.26
CA LYS A 132 -4.61 11.70 16.50
C LYS A 132 -5.09 11.31 15.10
N ALA A 133 -4.90 10.05 14.67
CA ALA A 133 -5.22 9.60 13.33
C ALA A 133 -6.72 9.43 13.08
N GLY A 134 -7.46 8.97 14.09
CA GLY A 134 -8.89 8.64 13.95
C GLY A 134 -9.17 7.40 13.08
N PHE A 135 -8.12 6.67 12.70
CA PHE A 135 -8.18 5.35 12.11
C PHE A 135 -6.99 4.51 12.59
N THR A 136 -7.02 3.21 12.34
CA THR A 136 -5.88 2.32 12.48
C THR A 136 -5.97 1.17 11.48
N ILE A 137 -5.06 0.20 11.56
CA ILE A 137 -5.02 -0.97 10.70
C ILE A 137 -5.33 -2.24 11.50
N ASP A 138 -6.03 -3.18 10.88
CA ASP A 138 -6.38 -4.48 11.43
C ASP A 138 -6.19 -5.59 10.39
N ILE A 139 -6.17 -6.84 10.84
CA ILE A 139 -6.06 -8.02 9.97
C ILE A 139 -7.33 -8.13 9.11
N CYS A 140 -7.15 -8.50 7.83
CA CYS A 140 -8.24 -8.77 6.90
C CYS A 140 -8.08 -10.16 6.29
N SER A 141 -9.03 -11.04 6.56
CA SER A 141 -9.05 -12.40 6.00
C SER A 141 -10.08 -12.58 4.89
N ARG A 142 -10.56 -11.49 4.30
CA ARG A 142 -11.70 -11.52 3.37
C ARG A 142 -11.30 -11.97 1.97
N TYR A 143 -10.21 -11.42 1.43
CA TYR A 143 -9.93 -11.48 0.01
C TYR A 143 -9.09 -12.70 -0.39
N ALA A 144 -9.59 -13.52 -1.32
CA ALA A 144 -8.93 -14.77 -1.73
C ALA A 144 -7.62 -14.53 -2.50
N ALA A 145 -7.56 -13.45 -3.27
CA ALA A 145 -6.36 -13.05 -4.02
C ALA A 145 -5.13 -12.80 -3.11
N GLU A 146 -5.37 -12.46 -1.83
CA GLU A 146 -4.32 -12.26 -0.82
C GLU A 146 -4.16 -13.48 0.10
N GLN A 147 -4.62 -14.66 -0.33
CA GLN A 147 -4.63 -15.89 0.46
C GLN A 147 -5.33 -15.71 1.82
N ASN A 148 -6.35 -14.84 1.87
CA ASN A 148 -7.07 -14.49 3.09
C ASN A 148 -6.13 -13.98 4.22
N MET A 149 -5.02 -13.34 3.85
CA MET A 149 -4.00 -12.83 4.76
C MET A 149 -3.59 -11.40 4.35
N GLY A 150 -4.56 -10.51 4.41
CA GLY A 150 -4.40 -9.09 4.13
C GLY A 150 -4.57 -8.23 5.37
N ALA A 151 -4.71 -6.93 5.15
CA ALA A 151 -5.01 -5.96 6.19
C ALA A 151 -6.06 -4.95 5.70
N LYS A 152 -6.71 -4.27 6.64
CA LYS A 152 -7.74 -3.26 6.35
C LYS A 152 -7.59 -2.07 7.28
N LEU A 153 -8.01 -0.90 6.81
CA LEU A 153 -8.09 0.29 7.66
C LEU A 153 -9.46 0.38 8.33
N VAL A 154 -9.48 0.69 9.62
CA VAL A 154 -10.69 0.81 10.43
C VAL A 154 -10.73 2.15 11.14
N ALA A 155 -11.90 2.76 11.22
CA ALA A 155 -12.10 4.00 11.97
C ALA A 155 -11.97 3.74 13.48
N THR A 156 -11.33 4.66 14.21
CA THR A 156 -11.19 4.60 15.69
C THR A 156 -12.00 5.69 16.40
N ARG A 157 -12.66 6.54 15.63
CA ARG A 157 -13.56 7.60 16.10
C ARG A 157 -14.73 7.74 15.13
N TYR A 158 -15.71 8.57 15.50
CA TYR A 158 -16.75 8.99 14.59
C TYR A 158 -16.20 9.95 13.53
N TRP A 159 -16.67 9.79 12.29
CA TRP A 159 -16.40 10.71 11.19
C TRP A 159 -17.69 11.13 10.51
N GLN A 160 -17.77 12.39 10.10
CA GLN A 160 -18.89 12.95 9.35
C GLN A 160 -18.60 12.95 7.86
N ARG A 161 -19.68 12.95 7.06
CA ARG A 161 -19.58 13.12 5.61
C ARG A 161 -18.88 14.44 5.30
N GLY A 162 -17.86 14.39 4.44
CA GLY A 162 -17.06 15.55 4.05
C GLY A 162 -15.74 15.67 4.81
N ASP A 163 -15.60 15.01 5.96
CA ASP A 163 -14.35 15.02 6.73
C ASP A 163 -13.18 14.50 5.89
N LYS A 164 -12.02 15.14 6.07
CA LYS A 164 -10.74 14.70 5.52
C LYS A 164 -10.00 13.87 6.56
N ILE A 165 -9.54 12.68 6.19
CA ILE A 165 -8.68 11.86 7.05
C ILE A 165 -7.23 12.30 6.83
N GLU A 166 -6.82 13.39 7.48
CA GLU A 166 -5.56 14.10 7.17
C GLU A 166 -4.30 13.24 7.27
N ARG A 167 -4.27 12.30 8.22
CA ARG A 167 -3.13 11.40 8.49
C ARG A 167 -3.13 10.15 7.61
N LEU A 168 -4.17 9.92 6.82
CA LEU A 168 -4.25 8.83 5.85
C LEU A 168 -3.86 9.35 4.47
N CYS A 169 -2.59 9.17 4.11
CA CYS A 169 -2.05 9.56 2.81
C CYS A 169 -1.71 8.34 1.96
N GLY A 170 -1.93 8.48 0.65
CA GLY A 170 -1.32 7.64 -0.37
C GLY A 170 -0.17 8.42 -1.01
N VAL A 171 0.91 7.72 -1.31
CA VAL A 171 2.07 8.24 -2.04
C VAL A 171 1.98 7.68 -3.46
N ILE A 172 1.90 8.56 -4.45
CA ILE A 172 1.54 8.18 -5.83
C ILE A 172 2.76 8.37 -6.72
N SER A 173 3.18 7.29 -7.37
CA SER A 173 4.16 7.35 -8.46
C SER A 173 3.50 6.99 -9.78
N GLU A 174 3.67 7.81 -10.79
CA GLU A 174 3.31 7.46 -12.16
C GLU A 174 4.34 6.50 -12.73
N LEU A 175 3.88 5.50 -13.49
CA LEU A 175 4.73 4.54 -14.18
C LEU A 175 4.63 4.81 -15.69
N ASN A 176 5.78 4.90 -16.35
CA ASN A 176 5.82 4.73 -17.80
C ASN A 176 5.76 3.24 -18.16
N ASN A 177 5.61 2.92 -19.46
CA ASN A 177 5.43 1.53 -19.91
C ASN A 177 6.64 0.62 -19.54
N GLU A 178 7.87 1.14 -19.65
CA GLU A 178 9.07 0.37 -19.31
C GLU A 178 9.17 0.10 -17.81
N GLU A 179 8.85 1.11 -16.99
CA GLU A 179 8.80 0.97 -15.53
C GLU A 179 7.70 0.01 -15.10
N GLU A 180 6.54 0.04 -15.75
CA GLU A 180 5.44 -0.88 -15.50
C GLU A 180 5.88 -2.33 -15.71
N GLU A 181 6.54 -2.63 -16.85
CA GLU A 181 7.04 -3.96 -17.19
C GLU A 181 8.18 -4.43 -16.26
N GLN A 182 9.05 -3.51 -15.84
CA GLN A 182 10.19 -3.85 -14.98
C GLN A 182 9.82 -4.07 -13.51
N ILE A 183 8.85 -3.29 -13.00
CA ILE A 183 8.51 -3.27 -11.57
C ILE A 183 7.37 -4.24 -11.27
N LEU A 184 6.34 -4.26 -12.12
CA LEU A 184 5.12 -5.00 -11.82
C LEU A 184 5.21 -6.46 -12.26
N ARG A 185 4.82 -7.33 -11.33
CA ARG A 185 4.64 -8.76 -11.52
C ARG A 185 3.18 -9.07 -11.24
N PRO A 186 2.43 -9.55 -12.25
CA PRO A 186 1.00 -9.76 -12.13
C PRO A 186 0.63 -10.74 -11.02
N GLY A 187 -0.36 -10.38 -10.20
CA GLY A 187 -0.82 -11.20 -9.08
C GLY A 187 0.19 -11.31 -7.92
N LEU A 188 1.28 -10.55 -7.96
CA LEU A 188 2.32 -10.56 -6.92
C LEU A 188 2.48 -9.19 -6.26
N ASN A 189 2.70 -8.13 -7.04
CA ASN A 189 2.95 -6.78 -6.51
C ASN A 189 2.19 -5.66 -7.25
N ASP A 190 1.12 -6.02 -7.97
CA ASP A 190 0.21 -5.09 -8.65
C ASP A 190 -1.06 -4.79 -7.82
N PHE A 191 -0.99 -5.00 -6.50
CA PHE A 191 -2.12 -4.90 -5.57
C PHE A 191 -2.73 -3.48 -5.51
N SER A 192 -1.91 -2.44 -5.67
CA SER A 192 -2.30 -1.03 -5.53
C SER A 192 -2.01 -0.19 -6.77
N VAL A 193 -2.13 -0.78 -7.96
CA VAL A 193 -1.96 -0.09 -9.24
C VAL A 193 -3.32 0.34 -9.78
N MET A 194 -3.49 1.65 -9.99
CA MET A 194 -4.71 2.24 -10.56
C MET A 194 -4.39 2.87 -11.92
N TYR A 195 -5.33 2.81 -12.86
CA TYR A 195 -5.17 3.48 -14.15
C TYR A 195 -5.78 4.89 -14.12
N SER A 196 -5.00 5.89 -14.52
CA SER A 196 -5.49 7.26 -14.65
C SER A 196 -5.98 7.52 -16.08
N MET A 197 -7.30 7.62 -16.28
CA MET A 197 -7.85 7.98 -17.60
C MET A 197 -7.41 9.38 -18.06
N ARG A 198 -7.25 10.32 -17.12
CA ARG A 198 -6.81 11.70 -17.41
C ARG A 198 -5.37 11.74 -17.91
N LYS A 199 -4.47 10.98 -17.28
CA LYS A 199 -3.03 10.97 -17.60
C LYS A 199 -2.65 9.86 -18.58
N LYS A 200 -3.56 8.92 -18.85
CA LYS A 200 -3.38 7.73 -19.69
C LYS A 200 -2.18 6.88 -19.27
N CYS A 201 -1.93 6.78 -17.97
CA CYS A 201 -0.82 6.01 -17.40
C CYS A 201 -1.26 5.22 -16.16
N ALA A 202 -0.48 4.19 -15.84
CA ALA A 202 -0.59 3.48 -14.57
C ALA A 202 -0.02 4.34 -13.44
N GLN A 203 -0.70 4.32 -12.30
CA GLN A 203 -0.29 4.98 -11.08
C GLN A 203 -0.12 3.92 -9.99
N LEU A 204 1.08 3.83 -9.45
CA LEU A 204 1.39 3.01 -8.29
C LEU A 204 1.07 3.81 -7.02
N TRP A 205 0.17 3.28 -6.19
CA TRP A 205 -0.20 3.88 -4.92
C TRP A 205 0.41 3.10 -3.77
N LEU A 206 1.29 3.72 -3.00
CA LEU A 206 1.92 3.13 -1.82
C LEU A 206 1.69 4.01 -0.58
N GLY A 207 2.26 3.63 0.56
CA GLY A 207 1.99 4.24 1.86
C GLY A 207 0.70 3.72 2.51
N PRO A 208 0.26 4.33 3.62
CA PRO A 208 -0.92 3.88 4.37
C PRO A 208 -2.19 3.74 3.53
N GLY A 209 -2.38 4.60 2.52
CA GLY A 209 -3.54 4.55 1.63
C GLY A 209 -3.67 3.25 0.82
N ALA A 210 -2.58 2.50 0.62
CA ALA A 210 -2.60 1.23 -0.11
C ALA A 210 -3.31 0.09 0.66
N TYR A 211 -3.65 0.30 1.95
CA TYR A 211 -4.43 -0.63 2.77
C TYR A 211 -5.94 -0.34 2.78
N ILE A 212 -6.39 0.68 2.06
CA ILE A 212 -7.83 0.96 1.90
C ILE A 212 -8.38 -0.06 0.93
N ASN A 213 -9.25 -0.96 1.37
CA ASN A 213 -9.88 -1.94 0.51
C ASN A 213 -10.95 -1.34 -0.41
N HIS A 214 -11.29 -2.10 -1.46
CA HIS A 214 -12.38 -1.77 -2.35
C HIS A 214 -13.75 -2.07 -1.73
N ASP A 215 -14.72 -1.18 -1.93
CA ASP A 215 -16.13 -1.55 -1.86
C ASP A 215 -16.94 -0.81 -2.95
N CYS A 216 -17.86 -1.52 -3.62
CA CYS A 216 -18.72 -0.95 -4.66
C CYS A 216 -19.67 0.15 -4.14
N ARG A 217 -19.87 0.23 -2.81
CA ARG A 217 -20.53 1.34 -2.11
C ARG A 217 -19.63 1.82 -0.96
N PRO A 218 -18.55 2.56 -1.29
CA PRO A 218 -17.48 2.81 -0.36
C PRO A 218 -17.88 3.74 0.79
N SER A 219 -17.10 3.73 1.88
CA SER A 219 -17.24 4.71 2.96
C SER A 219 -16.52 6.03 2.68
N CYS A 220 -15.48 5.99 1.86
CA CYS A 220 -14.63 7.12 1.50
C CYS A 220 -14.46 7.25 -0.02
N ARG A 221 -13.81 8.33 -0.45
CA ARG A 221 -13.39 8.55 -1.83
C ARG A 221 -12.01 9.19 -1.87
N PHE A 222 -11.25 8.88 -2.92
CA PHE A 222 -10.04 9.61 -3.27
C PHE A 222 -10.42 10.97 -3.87
N VAL A 223 -9.90 12.05 -3.29
CA VAL A 223 -10.06 13.40 -3.84
C VAL A 223 -8.71 13.87 -4.39
N PRO A 224 -8.61 14.12 -5.71
CA PRO A 224 -7.37 14.62 -6.31
C PRO A 224 -6.93 15.95 -5.70
N ASN A 225 -5.63 16.08 -5.47
CA ASN A 225 -5.00 17.29 -4.93
C ASN A 225 -3.62 17.48 -5.58
N GLY A 226 -3.61 18.02 -6.80
CA GLY A 226 -2.38 18.17 -7.59
C GLY A 226 -1.82 16.81 -8.02
N HIS A 227 -0.58 16.52 -7.62
CA HIS A 227 0.09 15.23 -7.84
C HIS A 227 -0.23 14.19 -6.75
N THR A 228 -1.01 14.60 -5.73
CA THR A 228 -1.41 13.76 -4.60
C THR A 228 -2.91 13.48 -4.61
N ALA A 229 -3.37 12.67 -3.67
CA ALA A 229 -4.78 12.58 -3.32
C ALA A 229 -4.93 12.50 -1.80
N TYR A 230 -6.07 12.98 -1.31
CA TYR A 230 -6.48 12.77 0.08
C TYR A 230 -7.76 11.94 0.16
N ILE A 231 -7.98 11.35 1.32
CA ILE A 231 -9.18 10.55 1.58
C ILE A 231 -10.24 11.43 2.22
N GLN A 232 -11.41 11.47 1.58
CA GLN A 232 -12.58 12.16 2.11
C GLN A 232 -13.67 11.15 2.45
N VAL A 233 -14.29 11.34 3.62
CA VAL A 233 -15.40 10.53 4.10
C VAL A 233 -16.64 10.84 3.28
N SER A 234 -17.20 9.81 2.62
CA SER A 234 -18.37 9.93 1.74
C SER A 234 -19.69 9.70 2.51
N ARG A 235 -19.63 8.97 3.62
CA ARG A 235 -20.74 8.70 4.55
C ARG A 235 -20.22 8.55 5.96
N GLU A 236 -21.06 8.78 6.96
CA GLU A 236 -20.67 8.68 8.37
C GLU A 236 -19.99 7.34 8.68
N LEU A 237 -18.94 7.41 9.50
CA LEU A 237 -18.22 6.24 10.03
C LEU A 237 -18.30 6.24 11.55
N LYS A 238 -18.45 5.05 12.12
CA LYS A 238 -18.36 4.78 13.56
C LYS A 238 -17.04 4.08 13.88
N PRO A 239 -16.57 4.13 15.14
CA PRO A 239 -15.46 3.28 15.56
C PRO A 239 -15.71 1.81 15.20
N GLY A 240 -14.74 1.18 14.54
CA GLY A 240 -14.82 -0.19 14.04
C GLY A 240 -15.27 -0.33 12.57
N ASP A 241 -15.85 0.71 11.97
CA ASP A 241 -16.22 0.68 10.55
C ASP A 241 -14.97 0.64 9.67
N GLU A 242 -15.01 -0.16 8.60
CA GLU A 242 -13.93 -0.22 7.61
C GLU A 242 -13.91 1.03 6.72
N ILE A 243 -12.71 1.56 6.49
CA ILE A 243 -12.45 2.61 5.53
C ILE A 243 -12.23 1.94 4.16
N THR A 244 -13.15 2.19 3.24
CA THR A 244 -13.14 1.62 1.88
C THR A 244 -13.26 2.72 0.84
N CYS A 245 -12.69 2.49 -0.33
CA CYS A 245 -12.80 3.37 -1.50
C CYS A 245 -13.27 2.58 -2.72
N PHE A 246 -13.71 3.28 -3.76
CA PHE A 246 -13.97 2.67 -5.06
C PHE A 246 -12.72 2.79 -5.93
N TYR A 247 -12.22 1.67 -6.46
CA TYR A 247 -11.00 1.65 -7.26
C TYR A 247 -11.24 1.94 -8.74
N GLY A 248 -12.41 1.59 -9.27
CA GLY A 248 -12.73 1.67 -10.69
C GLY A 248 -13.78 0.62 -11.06
N GLU A 249 -14.40 0.80 -12.22
CA GLU A 249 -15.49 -0.05 -12.72
C GLU A 249 -15.01 -1.46 -13.10
N ASP A 250 -13.76 -1.58 -13.58
CA ASP A 250 -13.22 -2.84 -14.12
C ASP A 250 -11.96 -3.32 -13.37
N PHE A 251 -11.82 -2.95 -12.09
CA PHE A 251 -10.62 -3.30 -11.33
C PHE A 251 -10.52 -4.81 -11.08
N PHE A 252 -11.67 -5.45 -10.80
CA PHE A 252 -11.79 -6.89 -10.57
C PHE A 252 -12.44 -7.60 -11.78
N GLY A 253 -11.92 -7.36 -12.98
CA GLY A 253 -12.52 -7.82 -14.24
C GLY A 253 -13.61 -6.88 -14.75
N GLU A 254 -14.15 -7.15 -15.94
CA GLU A 254 -15.20 -6.34 -16.57
C GLU A 254 -16.40 -6.16 -15.63
N GLY A 255 -16.82 -4.91 -15.41
CA GLY A 255 -17.92 -4.58 -14.50
C GLY A 255 -17.70 -5.06 -13.05
N ASN A 256 -16.46 -5.29 -12.63
CA ASN A 256 -16.09 -5.84 -11.33
C ASN A 256 -16.72 -7.23 -11.05
N GLU A 257 -16.87 -8.06 -12.08
CA GLU A 257 -17.44 -9.41 -11.98
C GLU A 257 -16.73 -10.34 -10.96
N LYS A 258 -15.46 -10.08 -10.60
CA LYS A 258 -14.71 -10.85 -9.60
C LYS A 258 -14.59 -10.13 -8.25
N CYS A 259 -15.39 -9.08 -8.02
CA CYS A 259 -15.30 -8.30 -6.80
C CYS A 259 -15.86 -9.05 -5.59
N GLU A 260 -15.07 -9.12 -4.53
CA GLU A 260 -15.39 -9.81 -3.27
C GLU A 260 -15.84 -8.84 -2.15
N CYS A 261 -16.18 -7.58 -2.45
CA CYS A 261 -16.57 -6.61 -1.40
C CYS A 261 -17.90 -6.95 -0.71
N PHE A 262 -18.13 -6.38 0.49
CA PHE A 262 -19.36 -6.61 1.26
C PHE A 262 -20.62 -6.14 0.53
N THR A 263 -20.53 -5.06 -0.27
CA THR A 263 -21.66 -4.61 -1.08
C THR A 263 -22.04 -5.61 -2.17
N CYS A 264 -21.07 -6.26 -2.81
CA CYS A 264 -21.33 -7.29 -3.82
C CYS A 264 -21.96 -8.53 -3.18
N GLU A 265 -21.42 -9.01 -2.05
CA GLU A 265 -21.97 -10.15 -1.30
C GLU A 265 -23.44 -9.92 -0.93
N ARG A 266 -23.75 -8.75 -0.36
CA ARG A 266 -25.12 -8.40 0.03
C ARG A 266 -26.11 -8.28 -1.13
N ARG A 267 -25.61 -8.04 -2.34
CA ARG A 267 -26.43 -7.80 -3.53
C ARG A 267 -26.46 -8.99 -4.49
N GLY A 268 -25.76 -10.09 -4.19
CA GLY A 268 -25.58 -11.19 -5.14
C GLY A 268 -24.88 -10.75 -6.43
N LYS A 269 -23.86 -9.89 -6.31
CA LYS A 269 -23.10 -9.37 -7.47
C LYS A 269 -21.61 -9.71 -7.35
N GLY A 270 -20.83 -9.35 -8.36
CA GLY A 270 -19.40 -9.64 -8.39
C GLY A 270 -19.18 -11.14 -8.27
N MET A 271 -18.25 -11.56 -7.40
CA MET A 271 -17.94 -12.98 -7.24
C MET A 271 -19.10 -13.81 -6.65
N PHE A 272 -20.16 -13.15 -6.18
CA PHE A 272 -21.33 -13.75 -5.54
C PHE A 272 -22.56 -13.79 -6.45
N SER A 273 -22.43 -13.48 -7.74
CA SER A 273 -23.55 -13.63 -8.68
C SER A 273 -23.92 -15.10 -8.85
N SER A 274 -25.22 -15.39 -8.83
CA SER A 274 -25.72 -16.72 -9.18
C SER A 274 -25.64 -16.91 -10.70
N PRO A 275 -25.32 -18.13 -11.18
CA PRO A 275 -25.33 -18.44 -12.61
C PRO A 275 -26.68 -18.13 -13.29
N GLU A 276 -27.78 -18.14 -12.53
CA GLU A 276 -29.15 -17.97 -13.00
C GLU A 276 -29.52 -16.53 -13.38
N GLU A 277 -28.75 -15.50 -12.98
CA GLU A 277 -29.05 -14.09 -13.35
C GLU A 277 -28.36 -13.63 -14.65
N ASN A 278 -27.47 -14.45 -15.23
CA ASN A 278 -26.80 -14.13 -16.50
C ASN A 278 -27.61 -14.56 -17.74
N SER A 279 -28.75 -15.23 -17.58
CA SER A 279 -29.57 -15.73 -18.70
C SER A 279 -30.52 -14.69 -19.30
N ASP A 280 -30.82 -13.58 -18.62
CA ASP A 280 -31.85 -12.65 -19.08
C ASP A 280 -31.35 -11.60 -20.09
N ASN A 281 -30.06 -11.60 -20.44
CA ASN A 281 -29.49 -10.72 -21.48
C ASN A 281 -28.73 -11.44 -22.61
N ALA A 282 -28.75 -12.78 -22.67
CA ALA A 282 -28.13 -13.54 -23.75
C ALA A 282 -29.19 -14.26 -24.60
N SER A 283 -29.87 -13.49 -25.45
CA SER A 283 -30.53 -14.08 -26.61
C SER A 283 -29.47 -14.55 -27.59
N GLY A 284 -29.26 -15.87 -27.65
CA GLY A 284 -28.70 -16.54 -28.83
C GLY A 284 -27.38 -17.28 -28.62
N SER A 285 -27.48 -18.55 -28.21
CA SER A 285 -26.96 -19.73 -28.94
C SER A 285 -26.54 -20.81 -27.94
N SER A 286 -27.31 -21.89 -27.94
CA SER A 286 -27.05 -23.15 -27.26
C SER A 286 -25.77 -23.82 -27.75
N VAL A 287 -24.93 -24.31 -26.83
CA VAL A 287 -24.26 -25.62 -26.93
C VAL A 287 -23.69 -26.06 -25.57
N ASP A 288 -24.25 -27.16 -25.10
CA ASP A 288 -23.71 -28.33 -24.39
C ASP A 288 -22.66 -28.22 -23.26
N LEU A 289 -23.08 -28.80 -22.12
CA LEU A 289 -22.31 -29.12 -20.92
C LEU A 289 -21.47 -30.39 -21.14
N GLU A 290 -20.19 -30.34 -20.80
CA GLU A 290 -19.45 -31.51 -20.30
C GLU A 290 -18.60 -31.15 -19.07
N ASP A 291 -18.59 -32.08 -18.13
CA ASP A 291 -18.21 -31.95 -16.73
C ASP A 291 -16.73 -32.36 -16.47
N THR A 292 -16.18 -31.81 -15.40
CA THR A 292 -14.97 -32.21 -14.65
C THR A 292 -13.59 -32.19 -15.33
N SER A 293 -12.74 -31.22 -14.91
CA SER A 293 -11.50 -31.55 -14.20
C SER A 293 -10.83 -30.35 -13.53
N THR A 294 -10.40 -30.60 -12.30
CA THR A 294 -9.61 -29.75 -11.40
C THR A 294 -8.41 -29.13 -12.11
N THR A 295 -8.55 -27.88 -12.56
CA THR A 295 -7.44 -27.13 -13.15
C THR A 295 -7.16 -25.89 -12.32
N GLN A 296 -5.96 -25.85 -11.75
CA GLN A 296 -5.40 -24.67 -11.09
C GLN A 296 -5.60 -23.43 -11.98
N ILE A 297 -6.53 -22.56 -11.61
CA ILE A 297 -6.82 -21.34 -12.36
C ILE A 297 -5.65 -20.38 -12.14
N LYS A 298 -4.75 -20.41 -13.10
CA LYS A 298 -3.58 -19.56 -13.23
C LYS A 298 -4.08 -18.13 -13.42
N TYR A 299 -3.88 -17.28 -12.41
CA TYR A 299 -4.19 -15.86 -12.46
C TYR A 299 -3.50 -15.22 -13.66
N GLY A 300 -4.30 -14.86 -14.68
CA GLY A 300 -3.88 -13.93 -15.73
C GLY A 300 -3.75 -12.54 -15.16
N LEU A 301 -2.97 -11.70 -15.84
CA LEU A 301 -2.95 -10.25 -15.60
C LEU A 301 -4.37 -9.71 -15.38
N ARG A 302 -4.51 -8.73 -14.47
CA ARG A 302 -5.69 -7.85 -14.43
C ARG A 302 -5.74 -7.11 -15.77
N GLU A 303 -6.34 -7.76 -16.77
CA GLU A 303 -6.62 -7.21 -18.09
C GLU A 303 -7.81 -6.26 -17.93
N THR A 304 -7.53 -5.04 -17.46
CA THR A 304 -8.45 -3.93 -17.68
C THR A 304 -8.50 -3.68 -19.19
N ASP A 305 -9.67 -3.48 -19.80
CA ASP A 305 -9.83 -3.26 -21.26
C ASP A 305 -8.87 -2.23 -21.87
N SER A 306 -8.42 -1.25 -21.07
CA SER A 306 -7.42 -0.26 -21.47
C SER A 306 -6.04 -0.85 -21.84
N ARG A 307 -5.69 -2.06 -21.35
CA ARG A 307 -4.45 -2.79 -21.71
C ARG A 307 -4.64 -3.62 -22.98
N LEU A 308 -5.79 -4.30 -23.14
CA LEU A 308 -6.12 -5.05 -24.36
C LEU A 308 -6.18 -4.12 -25.59
N TYR A 309 -6.71 -2.91 -25.41
CA TYR A 309 -6.75 -1.89 -26.47
C TYR A 309 -5.36 -1.37 -26.88
N ARG A 310 -4.32 -1.52 -26.04
CA ARG A 310 -2.94 -1.19 -26.44
C ARG A 310 -2.33 -2.27 -27.33
N SER A 311 -2.66 -3.54 -27.06
CA SER A 311 -2.17 -4.69 -27.84
C SER A 311 -2.77 -4.74 -29.25
N SER A 312 -4.01 -4.27 -29.43
CA SER A 312 -4.71 -4.25 -30.72
C SER A 312 -4.38 -3.06 -31.63
N VAL A 313 -3.70 -2.03 -31.11
CA VAL A 313 -3.31 -0.82 -31.87
C VAL A 313 -1.86 -0.91 -32.39
N THR A 314 -1.14 -1.98 -32.03
CA THR A 314 0.22 -2.30 -32.53
C THR A 314 0.27 -3.46 -33.51
N MET A 315 -0.85 -3.84 -34.12
CA MET A 315 -0.88 -4.66 -35.35
C MET A 315 -1.32 -3.82 -36.55
#